data_AF-A0A944ZAV2-F1
#
_entry.id   AF-A0A944ZAV2-F1
#
_cell.length_a   1.000
_cell.length_b   1.000
_cell.length_c   1.000
_cell.angle_alpha   90.00
_cell.angle_beta   90.00
_cell.angle_gamma   90.00
#
_symmetry.space_group_name_H-M   'P 1'
#
loop_
_entity.id
_entity.type
_entity.pdbx_description
1 polymer ?
#
loop_
_entity_poly.entity_id
_entity_poly.type
_entity_poly.pdbx_seq_one_letter_code
_entity_poly.pdbx_strand_id
1 'polypeptide(L)'
;MSKGKKYIRPVVGAVLAVALLIGQGGGYLSQKLMVENNIRERIKNALSKIIDSHKYAITVDVELEILDEVNEQITVYAPRESEGRESTTPAEKTANVLMKMQDNMIRESEPEESIYSAGLPIPGFEVDVVRKQPRSSSTKQPTPISPRTMEPLERSSSQSEPNRDLVDKILSRKRPSRAEVKRMDLSLILQEGAAPELIENIRQLTMAASKFDRDRGDKLTIMTASFKERRDQRSAEQIMLKNIAEKIDLLEKKRVTENTDWRDNIQQYRSEESARRDEDRSFFEKQLSQMEEKAKAQAYASEKKEMLRRDSLKVAKLNNEISALRDMLTITHVDDAEKQSELDSSRFAMLDNELQSLRRMLLQAMLQDSIVVQKSAQEKIESELASREQEKATRDSLIEEKIAALEGVQTELDDLQEERSREMGSSQMMLIGFGAVSLLLLIALIFVMGRTKQQAPMPPWMYPPPRPKKKKKKKVKKDADKDAPKKEEPSPEPVVVAQPEPAPVPAPEVESQPAPSEDLNVLKSEIDDIRKSVVSMSVGQPGRTSTIVKEWLEQPAPTPPEPEEDAGGGDEDEE
;
A
#
# COMPACT_ATOMS: atom_id res chain seq x y z
N MET A 1 44.03 -35.57 43.52
CA MET A 1 43.43 -36.58 42.61
C MET A 1 43.92 -36.32 41.18
N SER A 2 44.98 -36.98 40.70
CA SER A 2 45.54 -36.75 39.34
C SER A 2 46.01 -38.03 38.64
N LYS A 3 45.40 -39.19 38.92
CA LYS A 3 45.78 -40.48 38.31
C LYS A 3 44.98 -40.87 37.05
N GLY A 4 44.09 -40.01 36.53
CA GLY A 4 43.22 -40.34 35.39
C GLY A 4 43.82 -40.14 33.98
N LYS A 5 44.84 -39.29 33.81
CA LYS A 5 45.30 -38.87 32.47
C LYS A 5 46.28 -39.82 31.76
N LYS A 6 46.86 -40.81 32.45
CA LYS A 6 47.91 -41.69 31.87
C LYS A 6 47.35 -42.84 31.02
N TYR A 7 46.10 -43.26 31.25
CA TYR A 7 45.46 -44.35 30.49
C TYR A 7 44.54 -43.87 29.36
N ILE A 8 44.19 -42.57 29.33
CA ILE A 8 43.31 -42.01 28.29
C ILE A 8 44.00 -41.98 26.92
N ARG A 9 45.29 -41.63 26.87
CA ARG A 9 46.04 -41.55 25.60
C ARG A 9 46.13 -42.89 24.85
N PRO A 10 46.50 -44.02 25.48
CA PRO A 10 46.52 -45.30 24.76
C PRO A 10 45.13 -45.82 24.42
N VAL A 11 44.11 -45.56 25.25
CA VAL A 11 42.72 -45.96 24.95
C VAL A 11 42.17 -45.18 23.76
N VAL A 12 42.42 -43.86 23.68
CA VAL A 12 42.03 -43.06 22.52
C VAL A 12 42.77 -43.51 21.26
N GLY A 13 44.06 -43.86 21.36
CA GLY A 13 44.82 -44.44 20.24
C GLY A 13 44.26 -45.78 19.76
N ALA A 14 43.88 -46.67 20.68
CA ALA A 14 43.25 -47.94 20.35
C ALA A 14 41.87 -47.76 19.70
N VAL A 15 41.05 -46.83 20.21
CA VAL A 15 39.75 -46.49 19.60
C VAL A 15 39.93 -45.89 18.22
N LEU A 16 40.95 -45.05 18.00
CA LEU A 16 41.27 -44.48 16.69
C LEU A 16 41.72 -45.55 15.70
N ALA A 17 42.53 -46.51 16.14
CA ALA A 17 42.98 -47.64 15.32
C ALA A 17 41.82 -48.58 14.95
N VAL A 18 40.92 -48.86 15.90
CA VAL A 18 39.69 -49.64 15.64
C VAL A 18 38.76 -48.89 14.68
N ALA A 19 38.62 -47.57 14.83
CA ALA A 19 37.83 -46.74 13.91
C ALA A 19 38.42 -46.73 12.49
N LEU A 20 39.76 -46.68 12.35
CA LEU A 20 40.44 -46.75 11.05
C LEU A 20 40.29 -48.12 10.37
N LEU A 21 40.33 -49.21 11.14
CA LEU A 21 40.11 -50.57 10.61
C LEU A 21 38.66 -50.78 10.15
N ILE A 22 37.67 -50.21 10.86
CA ILE A 22 36.26 -50.27 10.46
C ILE A 22 35.99 -49.39 9.22
N GLY A 23 36.75 -48.31 9.03
CA GLY A 23 36.59 -47.37 7.92
C GLY A 23 37.01 -47.89 6.53
N GLN A 24 37.78 -48.98 6.43
CA GLN A 24 38.29 -49.49 5.15
C GLN A 24 37.28 -50.35 4.36
N GLY A 25 36.18 -50.81 4.97
CA GLY A 25 35.19 -51.68 4.32
C GLY A 25 34.14 -50.97 3.44
N GLY A 26 34.12 -49.64 3.39
CA GLY A 26 33.04 -48.85 2.77
C GLY A 26 33.04 -48.78 1.23
N GLY A 27 34.13 -49.16 0.57
CA GLY A 27 34.26 -49.04 -0.89
C GLY A 27 33.39 -50.02 -1.68
N TYR A 28 33.36 -51.29 -1.28
CA TYR A 28 32.59 -52.33 -1.98
C TYR A 28 31.07 -52.11 -1.85
N LEU A 29 30.59 -51.86 -0.63
CA LEU A 29 29.17 -51.68 -0.37
C LEU A 29 28.63 -50.41 -1.04
N SER A 30 29.38 -49.31 -1.03
CA SER A 30 28.97 -48.07 -1.71
C SER A 30 28.90 -48.24 -3.22
N GLN A 31 29.88 -48.92 -3.83
CA GLN A 31 29.85 -49.26 -5.25
C GLN A 31 28.67 -50.18 -5.59
N LYS A 32 28.41 -51.19 -4.76
CA LYS A 32 27.28 -52.11 -4.90
C LYS A 32 25.94 -51.36 -4.85
N LEU A 33 25.71 -50.55 -3.82
CA LEU A 33 24.50 -49.74 -3.68
C LEU A 33 24.35 -48.73 -4.82
N MET A 34 25.44 -48.14 -5.30
CA MET A 34 25.40 -47.21 -6.43
C MET A 34 24.94 -47.91 -7.71
N VAL A 35 25.48 -49.10 -8.00
CA VAL A 35 25.09 -49.89 -9.18
C VAL A 35 23.64 -50.39 -9.06
N GLU A 36 23.26 -50.95 -7.90
CA GLU A 36 21.89 -51.41 -7.63
C GLU A 36 20.87 -50.28 -7.77
N ASN A 37 21.17 -49.10 -7.21
CA ASN A 37 20.26 -47.96 -7.30
C ASN A 37 20.17 -47.41 -8.73
N ASN A 38 21.28 -47.39 -9.48
CA ASN A 38 21.27 -46.96 -10.88
C ASN A 38 20.43 -47.89 -11.75
N ILE A 39 20.55 -49.21 -11.56
CA ILE A 39 19.73 -50.21 -12.28
C ILE A 39 18.26 -50.09 -11.87
N ARG A 40 17.99 -49.96 -10.56
CA ARG A 40 16.64 -49.75 -10.04
C ARG A 40 15.98 -48.51 -10.65
N GLU A 41 16.71 -47.41 -10.76
CA GLU A 41 16.21 -46.16 -11.32
C GLU A 41 15.94 -46.26 -12.82
N ARG A 42 16.80 -46.96 -13.58
CA ARG A 42 16.54 -47.24 -15.00
C ARG A 42 15.27 -48.06 -15.20
N ILE A 43 15.09 -49.11 -14.40
CA ILE A 43 13.88 -49.94 -14.43
C ILE A 43 12.67 -49.08 -14.04
N LYS A 44 12.75 -48.30 -12.97
CA LYS A 44 11.68 -47.39 -12.52
C LYS A 44 11.26 -46.40 -13.61
N ASN A 45 12.22 -45.78 -14.30
CA ASN A 45 11.97 -44.82 -15.38
C ASN A 45 11.38 -45.47 -16.64
N ALA A 46 11.71 -46.74 -16.87
CA ALA A 46 11.12 -47.51 -17.95
C ALA A 46 9.67 -47.90 -17.59
N LEU A 47 9.47 -48.46 -16.39
CA LEU A 47 8.17 -48.92 -15.91
C LEU A 47 7.18 -47.79 -15.68
N SER A 48 7.63 -46.59 -15.29
CA SER A 48 6.76 -45.41 -15.11
C SER A 48 6.01 -44.99 -16.38
N LYS A 49 6.46 -45.42 -17.56
CA LYS A 49 5.77 -45.17 -18.84
C LYS A 49 4.56 -46.08 -19.05
N ILE A 50 4.51 -47.20 -18.35
CA ILE A 50 3.49 -48.25 -18.55
C ILE A 50 2.61 -48.37 -17.30
N ILE A 51 3.18 -48.18 -16.11
CA ILE A 51 2.55 -48.43 -14.82
C ILE A 51 2.90 -47.32 -13.83
N ASP A 52 1.92 -46.90 -13.03
CA ASP A 52 2.12 -45.93 -11.96
C ASP A 52 3.11 -46.43 -10.90
N SER A 53 3.87 -45.50 -10.32
CA SER A 53 4.95 -45.76 -9.36
C SER A 53 4.52 -46.50 -8.07
N HIS A 54 3.22 -46.53 -7.76
CA HIS A 54 2.68 -47.18 -6.57
C HIS A 54 2.16 -48.61 -6.83
N LYS A 55 2.12 -49.05 -8.09
CA LYS A 55 1.59 -50.37 -8.49
C LYS A 55 2.68 -51.42 -8.65
N TYR A 56 3.94 -51.04 -8.41
CA TYR A 56 5.07 -51.96 -8.47
C TYR A 56 6.12 -51.67 -7.39
N ALA A 57 6.83 -52.70 -6.98
CA ALA A 57 8.02 -52.61 -6.13
C ALA A 57 9.16 -53.39 -6.77
N ILE A 58 10.36 -52.81 -6.79
CA ILE A 58 11.55 -53.42 -7.41
C ILE A 58 12.63 -53.59 -6.33
N THR A 59 13.15 -54.80 -6.23
CA THR A 59 14.39 -55.10 -5.51
C THR A 59 15.43 -55.54 -6.53
N VAL A 60 16.63 -54.98 -6.41
CA VAL A 60 17.78 -55.26 -7.29
C VAL A 60 18.94 -55.58 -6.39
N ASP A 61 19.45 -56.81 -6.49
CA ASP A 61 20.62 -57.29 -5.77
C ASP A 61 21.72 -57.61 -6.77
N VAL A 62 22.91 -57.03 -6.58
CA VAL A 62 24.04 -57.17 -7.51
C VAL A 62 25.27 -57.72 -6.79
N GLU A 63 25.86 -58.77 -7.35
CA GLU A 63 27.19 -59.24 -6.97
C GLU A 63 28.23 -58.53 -7.85
N LEU A 64 29.06 -57.68 -7.24
CA LEU A 64 30.15 -57.01 -7.93
C LEU A 64 31.47 -57.77 -7.75
N GLU A 65 32.28 -57.79 -8.79
CA GLU A 65 33.68 -58.21 -8.77
C GLU A 65 34.54 -56.98 -9.07
N ILE A 66 35.32 -56.53 -8.08
CA ILE A 66 36.24 -55.41 -8.25
C ILE A 66 37.55 -56.00 -8.79
N LEU A 67 37.87 -55.67 -10.03
CA LEU A 67 39.15 -55.98 -10.64
C LEU A 67 40.17 -54.92 -10.22
N ASP A 68 41.31 -55.35 -9.70
CA ASP A 68 42.39 -54.46 -9.29
C ASP A 68 43.11 -53.83 -10.49
N GLU A 69 43.83 -52.74 -10.22
CA GLU A 69 44.66 -52.08 -11.22
C GLU A 69 45.83 -52.99 -11.62
N VAL A 70 45.85 -53.42 -12.89
CA VAL A 70 46.91 -54.27 -13.43
C VAL A 70 47.87 -53.42 -14.27
N ASN A 71 49.15 -53.43 -13.90
CA ASN A 71 50.24 -52.86 -14.68
C ASN A 71 50.93 -53.98 -15.48
N GLU A 72 50.49 -54.17 -16.72
CA GLU A 72 51.10 -55.13 -17.64
C GLU A 72 52.39 -54.51 -18.20
N GLN A 73 53.55 -55.11 -17.93
CA GLN A 73 54.81 -54.75 -18.58
C GLN A 73 55.17 -55.86 -19.56
N ILE A 74 55.17 -55.55 -20.85
CA ILE A 74 55.53 -56.48 -21.92
C ILE A 74 56.89 -56.06 -22.44
N THR A 75 57.89 -56.93 -22.30
CA THR A 75 59.20 -56.77 -22.94
C THR A 75 59.08 -57.24 -24.39
N VAL A 76 59.07 -56.31 -25.32
CA VAL A 76 59.10 -56.63 -26.75
C VAL A 76 60.51 -56.36 -27.27
N TYR A 77 61.10 -57.36 -27.91
CA TYR A 77 62.38 -57.19 -28.58
C TYR A 77 62.18 -56.35 -29.84
N ALA A 78 62.73 -55.13 -29.85
CA ALA A 78 62.71 -54.26 -31.01
C ALA A 78 64.13 -54.17 -31.60
N PRO A 79 64.28 -54.20 -32.93
CA PRO A 79 65.59 -53.98 -33.56
C PRO A 79 66.06 -52.56 -33.23
N ARG A 80 67.33 -52.42 -32.83
CA ARG A 80 67.97 -51.13 -32.61
C ARG A 80 68.00 -50.34 -33.91
N GLU A 81 67.28 -49.22 -33.97
CA GLU A 81 67.49 -48.24 -35.03
C GLU A 81 68.92 -47.70 -34.90
N SER A 82 69.76 -48.00 -35.87
CA SER A 82 71.10 -47.42 -35.95
C SER A 82 70.97 -45.97 -36.43
N GLU A 83 70.76 -45.03 -35.51
CA GLU A 83 71.08 -43.64 -35.79
C GLU A 83 72.58 -43.57 -36.15
N GLY A 84 72.88 -43.10 -37.36
CA GLY A 84 74.20 -43.13 -37.97
C GLY A 84 75.27 -42.55 -37.04
N ARG A 85 76.09 -43.42 -36.46
CA ARG A 85 77.37 -43.04 -35.87
C ARG A 85 78.45 -43.34 -36.90
N GLU A 86 78.98 -42.28 -37.49
CA GLU A 86 80.18 -42.31 -38.33
C GLU A 86 81.31 -43.04 -37.58
N SER A 87 82.03 -43.90 -38.28
CA SER A 87 83.14 -44.67 -37.73
C SER A 87 84.30 -43.75 -37.39
N THR A 88 84.34 -43.22 -36.17
CA THR A 88 85.43 -42.37 -35.69
C THR A 88 86.76 -43.11 -35.81
N THR A 89 87.73 -42.48 -36.45
CA THR A 89 89.08 -43.05 -36.62
C THR A 89 89.75 -43.27 -35.25
N PRO A 90 90.72 -44.19 -35.12
CA PRO A 90 91.39 -44.44 -33.84
C PRO A 90 92.00 -43.18 -33.21
N ALA A 91 92.43 -42.23 -34.05
CA ALA A 91 92.94 -40.93 -33.62
C ALA A 91 91.88 -40.03 -32.97
N GLU A 92 90.64 -40.05 -33.46
CA GLU A 92 89.52 -39.30 -32.87
C GLU A 92 89.05 -39.92 -31.55
N LYS A 93 89.16 -41.24 -31.40
CA LYS A 93 88.90 -41.91 -30.12
C LYS A 93 89.93 -41.51 -29.07
N THR A 94 91.21 -41.45 -29.41
CA THR A 94 92.24 -40.95 -28.48
C THR A 94 92.08 -39.46 -28.20
N ALA A 95 91.73 -38.63 -29.19
CA ALA A 95 91.46 -37.21 -28.99
C ALA A 95 90.27 -36.98 -28.05
N ASN A 96 89.18 -37.73 -28.22
CA ASN A 96 88.02 -37.67 -27.33
C ASN A 96 88.33 -38.15 -25.91
N VAL A 97 89.19 -39.16 -25.75
CA VAL A 97 89.64 -39.61 -24.43
C VAL A 97 90.50 -38.54 -23.75
N LEU A 98 91.38 -37.86 -24.49
CA LEU A 98 92.19 -36.74 -23.99
C LEU A 98 91.33 -35.53 -23.62
N MET A 99 90.35 -35.15 -24.46
CA MET A 99 89.38 -34.11 -24.13
C MET A 99 88.58 -34.47 -22.88
N LYS A 100 88.13 -35.71 -22.75
CA LYS A 100 87.38 -36.18 -21.58
C LYS A 100 88.22 -36.22 -20.31
N MET A 101 89.53 -36.48 -20.42
CA MET A 101 90.46 -36.35 -19.29
C MET A 101 90.72 -34.89 -18.91
N GLN A 102 90.83 -33.99 -19.88
CA GLN A 102 90.99 -32.55 -19.64
C GLN A 102 89.73 -31.96 -18.98
N ASP A 103 88.54 -32.31 -19.45
CA ASP A 103 87.25 -31.92 -18.85
C ASP A 103 87.10 -32.45 -17.41
N ASN A 104 87.54 -33.68 -17.14
CA ASN A 104 87.50 -34.22 -15.78
C ASN A 104 88.48 -33.51 -14.84
N MET A 105 89.65 -33.05 -15.31
CA MET A 105 90.55 -32.21 -14.50
C MET A 105 89.96 -30.84 -14.22
N ILE A 106 89.28 -30.22 -15.19
CA ILE A 106 88.62 -28.91 -15.01
C ILE A 106 87.47 -29.01 -14.00
N ARG A 107 86.76 -30.14 -13.97
CA ARG A 107 85.66 -30.39 -13.01
C ARG A 107 86.13 -30.70 -11.58
N GLU A 108 87.39 -31.06 -11.38
CA GLU A 108 87.97 -31.33 -10.05
C GLU A 108 88.44 -30.06 -9.33
N SER A 109 88.44 -28.90 -10.01
CA SER A 109 88.91 -27.61 -9.48
C SER A 109 87.83 -26.61 -9.03
N GLU A 110 86.55 -26.97 -9.05
CA GLU A 110 85.43 -26.11 -8.61
C GLU A 110 84.82 -26.63 -7.29
N PRO A 111 84.67 -25.81 -6.22
CA PRO A 111 84.00 -26.23 -4.98
C PRO A 111 82.47 -26.30 -5.17
N GLU A 112 81.86 -27.45 -4.82
CA GLU A 112 80.41 -27.65 -4.88
C GLU A 112 79.63 -26.74 -3.91
N GLU A 113 78.83 -25.81 -4.42
CA GLU A 113 77.81 -25.10 -3.65
C GLU A 113 76.51 -25.94 -3.54
N SER A 114 76.16 -26.35 -2.32
CA SER A 114 74.88 -26.97 -1.99
C SER A 114 73.78 -25.89 -1.87
N ILE A 115 72.85 -25.87 -2.82
CA ILE A 115 71.64 -25.02 -2.75
C ILE A 115 70.68 -25.61 -1.70
N TYR A 116 70.58 -24.96 -0.54
CA TYR A 116 69.50 -25.18 0.43
C TYR A 116 68.33 -24.23 0.09
N SER A 117 67.16 -24.78 -0.24
CA SER A 117 65.90 -24.02 -0.28
C SER A 117 65.35 -23.87 1.14
N ALA A 118 65.35 -22.63 1.63
CA ALA A 118 64.94 -22.26 2.98
C ALA A 118 63.41 -22.35 3.18
N GLY A 119 62.98 -23.13 4.17
CA GLY A 119 61.67 -23.05 4.79
C GLY A 119 61.84 -23.12 6.31
N LEU A 120 61.24 -22.19 7.06
CA LEU A 120 61.36 -22.15 8.52
C LEU A 120 60.82 -23.46 9.14
N PRO A 121 61.59 -24.18 9.97
CA PRO A 121 61.11 -25.38 10.64
C PRO A 121 60.15 -25.01 11.77
N ILE A 122 58.91 -25.53 11.71
CA ILE A 122 57.95 -25.48 12.80
C ILE A 122 58.46 -26.44 13.90
N PRO A 123 58.72 -25.97 15.14
CA PRO A 123 59.23 -26.83 16.21
C PRO A 123 58.25 -27.98 16.51
N GLY A 124 58.67 -29.23 16.29
CA GLY A 124 57.89 -30.44 16.59
C GLY A 124 57.61 -31.38 15.41
N PHE A 125 58.02 -31.04 14.19
CA PHE A 125 57.96 -31.92 13.02
C PHE A 125 59.36 -32.18 12.45
N GLU A 126 59.88 -33.39 12.64
CA GLU A 126 61.10 -33.86 11.97
C GLU A 126 60.75 -34.25 10.53
N VAL A 127 61.36 -33.58 9.55
CA VAL A 127 61.26 -33.94 8.13
C VAL A 127 62.49 -34.78 7.79
N ASP A 128 62.27 -36.09 7.60
CA ASP A 128 63.30 -37.01 7.10
C ASP A 128 63.70 -36.64 5.67
N VAL A 129 64.86 -36.02 5.52
CA VAL A 129 65.49 -35.78 4.22
C VAL A 129 66.10 -37.09 3.75
N VAL A 130 65.40 -37.77 2.83
CA VAL A 130 65.91 -38.99 2.17
C VAL A 130 67.12 -38.62 1.30
N ARG A 131 68.30 -38.86 1.87
CA ARG A 131 69.60 -38.81 1.20
C ARG A 131 69.62 -39.91 0.13
N LYS A 132 69.60 -39.54 -1.16
CA LYS A 132 69.83 -40.50 -2.26
C LYS A 132 71.19 -41.15 -2.06
N GLN A 133 71.22 -42.45 -1.78
CA GLN A 133 72.44 -43.24 -1.79
C GLN A 133 73.02 -43.27 -3.23
N PRO A 134 74.30 -42.91 -3.43
CA PRO A 134 74.96 -43.12 -4.69
C PRO A 134 75.23 -44.63 -4.89
N ARG A 135 74.72 -45.17 -5.99
CA ARG A 135 75.05 -46.53 -6.43
C ARG A 135 76.54 -46.58 -6.77
N SER A 136 77.26 -47.46 -6.09
CA SER A 136 78.65 -47.80 -6.34
C SER A 136 78.81 -48.46 -7.71
N SER A 137 79.29 -47.72 -8.72
CA SER A 137 79.96 -48.31 -9.88
C SER A 137 81.46 -48.17 -9.67
N SER A 138 82.12 -49.30 -9.38
CA SER A 138 83.57 -49.39 -9.18
C SER A 138 84.31 -49.07 -10.48
N THR A 139 84.80 -47.84 -10.63
CA THR A 139 85.75 -47.48 -11.69
C THR A 139 87.12 -48.00 -11.28
N LYS A 140 87.55 -49.13 -11.86
CA LYS A 140 88.90 -49.64 -11.72
C LYS A 140 89.88 -48.67 -12.40
N GLN A 141 90.94 -48.30 -11.70
CA GLN A 141 92.06 -47.55 -12.26
C GLN A 141 92.72 -48.35 -13.41
N PRO A 142 93.12 -47.72 -14.52
CA PRO A 142 93.83 -48.42 -15.59
C PRO A 142 95.30 -48.66 -15.20
N THR A 143 95.72 -49.93 -15.20
CA THR A 143 97.13 -50.34 -15.17
C THR A 143 97.81 -50.05 -16.52
N PRO A 144 99.13 -49.75 -16.53
CA PRO A 144 99.84 -49.37 -17.75
C PRO A 144 100.01 -50.54 -18.73
N ILE A 145 99.74 -50.28 -20.01
CA ILE A 145 99.89 -51.22 -21.13
C ILE A 145 101.38 -51.36 -21.46
N SER A 146 101.93 -52.58 -21.32
CA SER A 146 103.24 -52.94 -21.88
C SER A 146 103.09 -53.42 -23.32
N PRO A 147 104.04 -53.13 -24.23
CA PRO A 147 103.90 -53.45 -25.65
C PRO A 147 104.40 -54.87 -25.90
N ARG A 148 103.50 -55.82 -26.14
CA ARG A 148 103.70 -57.01 -27.00
C ARG A 148 102.60 -58.04 -26.76
N THR A 149 101.68 -58.13 -27.71
CA THR A 149 101.14 -59.39 -28.24
C THR A 149 100.42 -59.02 -29.52
N MET A 150 101.06 -59.31 -30.66
CA MET A 150 100.39 -59.35 -31.95
C MET A 150 99.53 -60.62 -31.96
N GLU A 151 98.22 -60.49 -32.17
CA GLU A 151 97.37 -61.61 -32.55
C GLU A 151 97.21 -61.62 -34.08
N PRO A 152 97.33 -62.79 -34.73
CA PRO A 152 97.46 -62.89 -36.18
C PRO A 152 96.13 -62.82 -36.91
N LEU A 153 96.23 -62.42 -38.18
CA LEU A 153 95.16 -62.26 -39.16
C LEU A 153 94.65 -63.61 -39.69
N GLU A 154 93.36 -63.61 -40.01
CA GLU A 154 92.59 -64.54 -40.87
C GLU A 154 92.23 -65.94 -40.34
N ARG A 155 90.92 -66.22 -40.31
CA ARG A 155 90.30 -66.88 -41.46
C ARG A 155 88.78 -66.75 -41.44
N SER A 156 88.28 -66.43 -42.63
CA SER A 156 86.90 -66.22 -43.00
C SER A 156 86.08 -67.52 -43.02
N SER A 157 84.76 -67.31 -43.06
CA SER A 157 83.67 -68.22 -43.48
C SER A 157 82.83 -68.87 -42.37
N SER A 158 81.84 -68.10 -41.91
CA SER A 158 80.45 -68.55 -41.92
C SER A 158 79.57 -67.31 -41.94
N GLN A 159 78.52 -67.34 -42.77
CA GLN A 159 77.48 -66.31 -42.78
C GLN A 159 76.93 -66.17 -41.36
N SER A 160 77.35 -65.12 -40.67
CA SER A 160 76.64 -64.63 -39.51
C SER A 160 75.66 -63.60 -40.04
N GLU A 161 74.38 -63.89 -39.89
CA GLU A 161 73.33 -62.87 -39.82
C GLU A 161 73.91 -61.63 -39.12
N PRO A 162 73.74 -60.42 -39.67
CA PRO A 162 74.25 -59.22 -39.03
C PRO A 162 73.70 -59.23 -37.61
N ASN A 163 74.60 -59.11 -36.62
CA ASN A 163 74.24 -59.04 -35.21
C ASN A 163 73.33 -57.81 -35.04
N ARG A 164 72.03 -58.01 -35.27
CA ARG A 164 71.01 -57.01 -35.05
C ARG A 164 70.97 -56.89 -33.54
N ASP A 165 71.54 -55.82 -33.02
CA ASP A 165 71.37 -55.48 -31.62
C ASP A 165 69.85 -55.36 -31.39
N LEU A 166 69.24 -56.40 -30.82
CA LEU A 166 67.87 -56.35 -30.33
C LEU A 166 67.94 -55.63 -28.98
N VAL A 167 67.12 -54.60 -28.80
CA VAL A 167 66.99 -53.89 -27.53
C VAL A 167 65.63 -54.22 -26.94
N ASP A 168 65.61 -54.54 -25.66
CA ASP A 168 64.38 -54.80 -24.92
C ASP A 168 63.61 -53.50 -24.74
N LYS A 169 62.46 -53.37 -25.40
CA LYS A 169 61.53 -52.26 -25.18
C LYS A 169 60.46 -52.72 -24.20
N ILE A 170 60.46 -52.12 -23.01
CA ILE A 170 59.44 -52.36 -21.99
C ILE A 170 58.22 -51.49 -22.34
N LEU A 171 57.16 -52.11 -22.85
CA LEU A 171 55.86 -51.47 -23.04
C LEU A 171 55.04 -51.70 -21.79
N SER A 172 54.76 -50.63 -21.03
CA SER A 172 53.83 -50.68 -19.90
C SER A 172 52.43 -50.28 -20.33
N ARG A 173 51.42 -51.08 -19.96
CA ARG A 173 50.00 -50.76 -20.10
C ARG A 173 49.35 -50.88 -18.73
N LYS A 174 48.85 -49.75 -18.22
CA LYS A 174 48.09 -49.68 -16.97
C LYS A 174 46.59 -49.82 -17.28
N ARG A 175 45.93 -50.82 -16.70
CA ARG A 175 44.46 -50.94 -16.72
C ARG A 175 43.92 -50.46 -15.36
N PRO A 176 43.05 -49.43 -15.31
CA PRO A 176 42.48 -48.98 -14.05
C PRO A 176 41.57 -50.05 -13.45
N SER A 177 41.38 -50.02 -12.14
CA SER A 177 40.43 -50.90 -11.46
C SER A 177 39.01 -50.67 -11.98
N ARG A 178 38.24 -51.75 -12.16
CA ARG A 178 36.86 -51.70 -12.65
C ARG A 178 35.99 -52.64 -11.84
N ALA A 179 34.80 -52.18 -11.47
CA ALA A 179 33.77 -53.04 -10.91
C ALA A 179 32.95 -53.64 -12.06
N GLU A 180 32.92 -54.96 -12.15
CA GLU A 180 32.10 -55.71 -13.10
C GLU A 180 30.96 -56.41 -12.36
N VAL A 181 29.79 -56.47 -12.99
CA VAL A 181 28.65 -57.21 -12.44
C VAL A 181 28.88 -58.68 -12.72
N LYS A 182 29.00 -59.49 -11.66
CA LYS A 182 29.16 -60.94 -11.75
C LYS A 182 27.82 -61.64 -11.82
N ARG A 183 26.83 -61.18 -11.05
CA ARG A 183 25.45 -61.70 -11.03
C ARG A 183 24.48 -60.60 -10.62
N MET A 184 23.25 -60.67 -11.12
CA MET A 184 22.18 -59.77 -10.75
C MET A 184 20.87 -60.53 -10.52
N ASP A 185 20.27 -60.30 -9.37
CA ASP A 185 18.95 -60.79 -9.02
C ASP A 185 17.95 -59.62 -9.00
N LEU A 186 16.92 -59.75 -9.83
CA LEU A 186 15.85 -58.77 -9.98
C LEU A 186 14.55 -59.38 -9.48
N SER A 187 13.95 -58.76 -8.47
CA SER A 187 12.63 -59.13 -7.95
C SER A 187 11.65 -57.98 -8.17
N LEU A 188 10.64 -58.23 -8.98
CA LEU A 188 9.59 -57.28 -9.30
C LEU A 188 8.25 -57.77 -8.75
N ILE A 189 7.62 -56.96 -7.91
CA ILE A 189 6.29 -57.24 -7.36
C ILE A 189 5.31 -56.26 -8.00
N LEU A 190 4.30 -56.78 -8.68
CA LEU A 190 3.26 -56.02 -9.37
C LEU A 190 1.92 -56.14 -8.64
N GLN A 191 1.05 -55.14 -8.80
CA GLN A 191 -0.30 -55.21 -8.26
C GLN A 191 -1.09 -56.37 -8.89
N GLU A 192 -1.90 -57.06 -8.08
CA GLU A 192 -2.84 -58.08 -8.55
C GLU A 192 -3.79 -57.55 -9.64
N GLY A 193 -4.16 -58.40 -10.60
CA GLY A 193 -5.07 -58.03 -11.69
C GLY A 193 -4.43 -57.43 -12.95
N ALA A 194 -3.10 -57.36 -13.03
CA ALA A 194 -2.42 -56.97 -14.27
C ALA A 194 -2.66 -57.98 -15.40
N ALA A 195 -3.00 -57.50 -16.60
CA ALA A 195 -3.19 -58.35 -17.77
C ALA A 195 -1.90 -59.14 -18.11
N PRO A 196 -2.01 -60.39 -18.59
CA PRO A 196 -0.84 -61.22 -18.91
C PRO A 196 0.07 -60.58 -19.95
N GLU A 197 -0.50 -59.85 -20.93
CA GLU A 197 0.25 -59.08 -21.92
C GLU A 197 1.10 -57.97 -21.28
N LEU A 198 0.56 -57.30 -20.26
CA LEU A 198 1.26 -56.25 -19.54
C LEU A 198 2.45 -56.82 -18.76
N ILE A 199 2.28 -57.99 -18.15
CA ILE A 199 3.35 -58.68 -17.40
C ILE A 199 4.52 -59.05 -18.32
N GLU A 200 4.24 -59.51 -19.54
CA GLU A 200 5.30 -59.84 -20.50
C GLU A 200 5.99 -58.58 -21.05
N ASN A 201 5.23 -57.50 -21.31
CA ASN A 201 5.82 -56.21 -21.71
C ASN A 201 6.74 -55.65 -20.61
N ILE A 202 6.31 -55.70 -19.35
CA ILE A 202 7.12 -55.34 -18.19
C ILE A 202 8.37 -56.20 -18.11
N ARG A 203 8.26 -57.52 -18.34
CA ARG A 203 9.39 -58.45 -18.31
C ARG A 203 10.43 -58.04 -19.35
N GLN A 204 10.03 -57.83 -20.60
CA GLN A 204 10.91 -57.40 -21.68
C GLN A 204 11.57 -56.06 -21.38
N LEU A 205 10.78 -55.11 -20.89
CA LEU A 205 11.27 -53.78 -20.55
C LEU A 205 12.28 -53.82 -19.40
N THR A 206 12.02 -54.64 -18.39
CA THR A 206 12.93 -54.84 -17.25
C THR A 206 14.23 -55.47 -17.73
N MET A 207 14.17 -56.51 -18.56
CA MET A 207 15.36 -57.15 -19.15
C MET A 207 16.19 -56.16 -19.98
N ALA A 208 15.54 -55.32 -20.79
CA ALA A 208 16.21 -54.31 -21.60
C ALA A 208 16.84 -53.20 -20.74
N ALA A 209 16.12 -52.69 -19.73
CA ALA A 209 16.57 -51.60 -18.89
C ALA A 209 17.73 -52.00 -17.96
N SER A 210 17.74 -53.23 -17.47
CA SER A 210 18.75 -53.74 -16.54
C SER A 210 20.01 -54.29 -17.22
N LYS A 211 20.02 -54.41 -18.56
CA LYS A 211 21.02 -55.20 -19.31
C LYS A 211 21.14 -56.63 -18.76
N PHE A 212 19.97 -57.26 -18.64
CA PHE A 212 19.86 -58.63 -18.18
C PHE A 212 20.66 -59.57 -19.07
N ASP A 213 21.50 -60.38 -18.46
CA ASP A 213 22.31 -61.38 -19.15
C ASP A 213 22.12 -62.74 -18.50
N ARG A 214 21.55 -63.67 -19.25
CA ARG A 214 21.27 -65.02 -18.74
C ARG A 214 22.52 -65.86 -18.61
N ASP A 215 23.54 -65.58 -19.42
CA ASP A 215 24.81 -66.33 -19.40
C ASP A 215 25.67 -65.96 -18.20
N ARG A 216 25.50 -64.72 -17.70
CA ARG A 216 26.06 -64.25 -16.43
C ARG A 216 25.41 -64.93 -15.20
N GLY A 217 24.23 -65.52 -15.39
CA GLY A 217 23.45 -66.14 -14.32
C GLY A 217 22.48 -65.18 -13.63
N ASP A 218 22.08 -64.10 -14.31
CA ASP A 218 21.07 -63.20 -13.77
C ASP A 218 19.70 -63.88 -13.64
N LYS A 219 18.95 -63.53 -12.60
CA LYS A 219 17.60 -64.06 -12.37
C LYS A 219 16.57 -62.94 -12.26
N LEU A 220 15.52 -63.02 -13.07
CA LEU A 220 14.36 -62.13 -12.98
C LEU A 220 13.16 -62.90 -12.42
N THR A 221 12.64 -62.46 -11.28
CA THR A 221 11.44 -62.99 -10.65
C THR A 221 10.35 -61.92 -10.67
N ILE A 222 9.20 -62.23 -11.28
CA ILE A 222 8.03 -61.35 -11.29
C ILE A 222 6.92 -62.01 -10.48
N MET A 223 6.43 -61.32 -9.46
CA MET A 223 5.35 -61.76 -8.58
C MET A 223 4.19 -60.78 -8.65
N THR A 224 2.97 -61.27 -8.46
CA THR A 224 1.77 -60.43 -8.31
C THR A 224 1.33 -60.47 -6.85
N ALA A 225 1.04 -59.31 -6.26
CA ALA A 225 0.58 -59.16 -4.89
C ALA A 225 -0.47 -58.04 -4.80
N SER A 226 -1.38 -58.12 -3.83
CA SER A 226 -2.31 -57.02 -3.58
C SER A 226 -1.61 -55.91 -2.80
N PHE A 227 -1.61 -54.69 -3.36
CA PHE A 227 -1.12 -53.51 -2.67
C PHE A 227 -2.29 -52.74 -2.04
N LYS A 228 -2.11 -52.23 -0.83
CA LYS A 228 -3.10 -51.36 -0.19
C LYS A 228 -2.93 -49.94 -0.73
N GLU A 229 -3.92 -49.46 -1.48
CA GLU A 229 -3.94 -48.11 -2.04
C GLU A 229 -3.90 -47.06 -0.91
N ARG A 230 -3.04 -46.03 -1.05
CA ARG A 230 -2.93 -44.97 -0.02
C ARG A 230 -4.18 -44.10 -0.05
N ARG A 231 -4.98 -44.15 1.02
CA ARG A 231 -6.20 -43.33 1.22
C ARG A 231 -5.94 -41.82 1.21
N ASP A 232 -4.69 -41.40 1.39
CA ASP A 232 -4.32 -40.00 1.62
C ASP A 232 -4.48 -39.10 0.38
N GLN A 233 -4.49 -39.65 -0.84
CA GLN A 233 -4.66 -38.85 -2.08
C GLN A 233 -6.09 -38.36 -2.26
N ARG A 234 -7.10 -39.20 -2.00
CA ARG A 234 -8.52 -38.76 -2.07
C ARG A 234 -8.83 -37.70 -1.01
N SER A 235 -8.21 -37.79 0.16
CA SER A 235 -8.35 -36.78 1.20
C SER A 235 -7.64 -35.48 0.84
N ALA A 236 -6.45 -35.54 0.22
CA ALA A 236 -5.72 -34.37 -0.24
C ALA A 236 -6.45 -33.65 -1.39
N GLU A 237 -7.03 -34.40 -2.34
CA GLU A 237 -7.90 -33.86 -3.39
C GLU A 237 -9.14 -33.20 -2.78
N GLN A 238 -9.79 -33.83 -1.81
CA GLN A 238 -10.96 -33.26 -1.15
C GLN A 238 -10.62 -31.99 -0.34
N ILE A 239 -9.46 -31.96 0.33
CA ILE A 239 -8.96 -30.76 1.02
C ILE A 239 -8.60 -29.66 0.02
N MET A 240 -7.99 -30.00 -1.12
CA MET A 240 -7.71 -29.05 -2.20
C MET A 240 -8.99 -28.48 -2.80
N LEU A 241 -9.98 -29.33 -3.09
CA LEU A 241 -11.29 -28.90 -3.59
C LEU A 241 -12.01 -28.00 -2.58
N LYS A 242 -11.92 -28.30 -1.28
CA LYS A 242 -12.45 -27.44 -0.21
C LYS A 242 -11.73 -26.09 -0.17
N ASN A 243 -10.42 -26.07 -0.33
CA ASN A 243 -9.64 -24.83 -0.36
C ASN A 243 -9.94 -23.98 -1.60
N ILE A 244 -10.13 -24.63 -2.75
CA ILE A 244 -10.56 -23.97 -3.99
C ILE A 244 -11.96 -23.37 -3.82
N ALA A 245 -12.90 -24.10 -3.21
CA ALA A 245 -14.25 -23.60 -2.92
C ALA A 245 -14.22 -22.39 -1.98
N GLU A 246 -13.49 -22.46 -0.86
CA GLU A 246 -13.32 -21.32 0.05
C GLU A 246 -12.67 -20.11 -0.64
N LYS A 247 -11.71 -20.35 -1.55
CA LYS A 247 -11.07 -19.28 -2.32
C LYS A 247 -12.02 -18.67 -3.36
N ILE A 248 -12.90 -19.46 -3.97
CA ILE A 248 -13.96 -18.96 -4.86
C ILE A 248 -14.93 -18.09 -4.08
N ASP A 249 -15.40 -18.52 -2.90
CA ASP A 249 -16.28 -17.74 -2.03
C ASP A 249 -15.63 -16.41 -1.61
N LEU A 250 -14.33 -16.43 -1.28
CA LEU A 250 -13.59 -15.22 -0.93
C LEU A 250 -13.42 -14.28 -2.14
N LEU A 251 -13.17 -14.82 -3.32
CA LEU A 251 -13.09 -14.04 -4.56
C LEU A 251 -14.45 -13.50 -4.97
N GLU A 252 -15.54 -14.22 -4.73
CA GLU A 252 -16.89 -13.76 -4.96
C GLU A 252 -17.28 -12.65 -4.00
N LYS A 253 -16.98 -12.78 -2.70
CA LYS A 253 -17.15 -11.70 -1.72
C LYS A 253 -16.36 -10.46 -2.11
N LYS A 254 -15.09 -10.61 -2.52
CA LYS A 254 -14.27 -9.50 -3.03
C LYS A 254 -14.88 -8.87 -4.29
N ARG A 255 -15.35 -9.68 -5.24
CA ARG A 255 -16.03 -9.16 -6.43
C ARG A 255 -17.32 -8.42 -6.07
N VAL A 256 -18.11 -8.91 -5.12
CA VAL A 256 -19.33 -8.22 -4.68
C VAL A 256 -18.99 -6.90 -3.99
N THR A 257 -17.99 -6.86 -3.09
CA THR A 257 -17.58 -5.61 -2.43
C THR A 257 -17.00 -4.61 -3.43
N GLU A 258 -16.05 -5.02 -4.28
CA GLU A 258 -15.45 -4.16 -5.29
C GLU A 258 -16.49 -3.66 -6.31
N ASN A 259 -17.50 -4.49 -6.64
CA ASN A 259 -18.58 -4.15 -7.54
C ASN A 259 -19.61 -3.18 -6.93
N THR A 260 -19.68 -3.12 -5.60
CA THR A 260 -20.44 -2.11 -4.86
C THR A 260 -19.62 -0.82 -4.74
N ASP A 261 -18.31 -0.90 -4.50
CA ASP A 261 -17.45 0.28 -4.33
C ASP A 261 -17.46 1.22 -5.55
N TRP A 262 -17.44 0.71 -6.78
CA TRP A 262 -17.53 1.58 -7.97
C TRP A 262 -18.95 2.09 -8.22
N ARG A 263 -20.00 1.33 -7.85
CA ARG A 263 -21.39 1.79 -7.93
C ARG A 263 -21.63 2.94 -6.96
N ASP A 264 -21.14 2.81 -5.74
CA ASP A 264 -21.22 3.82 -4.70
C ASP A 264 -20.43 5.06 -5.09
N ASN A 265 -19.22 4.90 -5.65
CA ASN A 265 -18.46 6.04 -6.20
C ASN A 265 -19.19 6.75 -7.34
N ILE A 266 -19.83 6.01 -8.26
CA ILE A 266 -20.64 6.60 -9.34
C ILE A 266 -21.86 7.33 -8.77
N GLN A 267 -22.52 6.77 -7.77
CA GLN A 267 -23.66 7.39 -7.11
C GLN A 267 -23.24 8.65 -6.34
N GLN A 268 -22.09 8.61 -5.66
CA GLN A 268 -21.50 9.76 -5.00
C GLN A 268 -21.16 10.84 -6.02
N TYR A 269 -20.49 10.50 -7.12
CA TYR A 269 -20.17 11.45 -8.19
C TYR A 269 -21.44 12.07 -8.79
N ARG A 270 -22.49 11.28 -9.04
CA ARG A 270 -23.80 11.79 -9.49
C ARG A 270 -24.42 12.75 -8.47
N SER A 271 -24.36 12.41 -7.18
CA SER A 271 -24.88 13.26 -6.11
C SER A 271 -24.11 14.57 -5.96
N GLU A 272 -22.79 14.52 -6.12
CA GLU A 272 -21.92 15.70 -6.09
C GLU A 272 -22.18 16.59 -7.31
N GLU A 273 -22.33 15.99 -8.50
CA GLU A 273 -22.71 16.73 -9.69
C GLU A 273 -24.11 17.36 -9.59
N SER A 274 -25.09 16.69 -8.98
CA SER A 274 -26.40 17.30 -8.73
C SER A 274 -26.30 18.43 -7.71
N ALA A 275 -25.51 18.25 -6.64
CA ALA A 275 -25.31 19.30 -5.64
C ALA A 275 -24.67 20.55 -6.26
N ARG A 276 -23.66 20.39 -7.13
CA ARG A 276 -23.07 21.53 -7.86
C ARG A 276 -24.09 22.22 -8.78
N ARG A 277 -24.94 21.46 -9.48
CA ARG A 277 -26.01 22.05 -10.31
C ARG A 277 -27.05 22.80 -9.49
N ASP A 278 -27.41 22.29 -8.32
CA ASP A 278 -28.35 22.95 -7.41
C ASP A 278 -27.73 24.20 -6.78
N GLU A 279 -26.45 24.15 -6.40
CA GLU A 279 -25.68 25.31 -5.96
C GLU A 279 -25.62 26.39 -7.05
N ASP A 280 -25.28 26.03 -8.29
CA ASP A 280 -25.28 26.95 -9.43
C ASP A 280 -26.67 27.56 -9.67
N ARG A 281 -27.73 26.73 -9.62
CA ARG A 281 -29.13 27.19 -9.76
C ARG A 281 -29.49 28.19 -8.66
N SER A 282 -29.14 27.89 -7.41
CA SER A 282 -29.40 28.79 -6.28
C SER A 282 -28.61 30.09 -6.37
N PHE A 283 -27.38 30.04 -6.90
CA PHE A 283 -26.56 31.23 -7.16
C PHE A 283 -27.22 32.13 -8.19
N PHE A 284 -27.68 31.56 -9.31
CA PHE A 284 -28.40 32.33 -10.34
C PHE A 284 -29.74 32.85 -9.85
N GLU A 285 -30.49 32.07 -9.09
CA GLU A 285 -31.74 32.51 -8.47
C GLU A 285 -31.50 33.71 -7.54
N LYS A 286 -30.43 33.69 -6.74
CA LYS A 286 -30.04 34.81 -5.89
C LYS A 286 -29.59 36.03 -6.69
N GLN A 287 -28.86 35.85 -7.79
CA GLN A 287 -28.53 36.98 -8.67
C GLN A 287 -29.77 37.58 -9.32
N LEU A 288 -30.71 36.74 -9.74
CA LEU A 288 -31.96 37.16 -10.34
C LEU A 288 -32.81 37.94 -9.32
N SER A 289 -32.91 37.45 -8.08
CA SER A 289 -33.64 38.16 -7.02
C SER A 289 -33.01 39.51 -6.68
N GLN A 290 -31.67 39.60 -6.64
CA GLN A 290 -30.98 40.87 -6.46
C GLN A 290 -31.21 41.84 -7.62
N MET A 291 -31.23 41.35 -8.86
CA MET A 291 -31.51 42.17 -10.04
C MET A 291 -32.97 42.62 -10.07
N GLU A 292 -33.89 41.74 -9.69
CA GLU A 292 -35.32 42.05 -9.56
C GLU A 292 -35.56 43.10 -8.47
N GLU A 293 -34.92 42.98 -7.31
CA GLU A 293 -35.01 43.95 -6.22
C GLU A 293 -34.42 45.31 -6.62
N LYS A 294 -33.27 45.32 -7.32
CA LYS A 294 -32.69 46.54 -7.89
C LYS A 294 -33.61 47.19 -8.90
N ALA A 295 -34.23 46.41 -9.80
CA ALA A 295 -35.17 46.92 -10.79
C ALA A 295 -36.42 47.50 -10.11
N LYS A 296 -36.98 46.81 -9.11
CA LYS A 296 -38.09 47.32 -8.28
C LYS A 296 -37.71 48.62 -7.58
N ALA A 297 -36.56 48.69 -6.93
CA ALA A 297 -36.09 49.89 -6.24
C ALA A 297 -35.88 51.07 -7.20
N GLN A 298 -35.34 50.82 -8.40
CA GLN A 298 -35.21 51.84 -9.45
C GLN A 298 -36.57 52.32 -9.93
N ALA A 299 -37.53 51.42 -10.16
CA ALA A 299 -38.90 51.76 -10.52
C ALA A 299 -39.55 52.65 -9.45
N TYR A 300 -39.52 52.24 -8.18
CA TYR A 300 -40.03 53.05 -7.06
C TYR A 300 -39.34 54.41 -6.94
N ALA A 301 -38.01 54.47 -7.10
CA ALA A 301 -37.28 55.74 -7.05
C ALA A 301 -37.66 56.67 -8.20
N SER A 302 -37.86 56.11 -9.41
CA SER A 302 -38.30 56.86 -10.58
C SER A 302 -39.72 57.41 -10.41
N GLU A 303 -40.64 56.59 -9.91
CA GLU A 303 -42.02 56.98 -9.60
C GLU A 303 -42.06 58.06 -8.52
N LYS A 304 -41.29 57.90 -7.44
CA LYS A 304 -41.15 58.91 -6.38
C LYS A 304 -40.60 60.23 -6.92
N LYS A 305 -39.60 60.19 -7.81
CA LYS A 305 -39.05 61.38 -8.45
C LYS A 305 -40.09 62.04 -9.35
N GLU A 306 -40.89 61.27 -10.06
CA GLU A 306 -41.98 61.78 -10.88
C GLU A 306 -43.08 62.40 -10.02
N MET A 307 -43.50 61.76 -8.93
CA MET A 307 -44.42 62.33 -7.94
C MET A 307 -43.88 63.66 -7.39
N LEU A 308 -42.62 63.72 -6.98
CA LEU A 308 -41.98 64.96 -6.52
C LEU A 308 -41.95 66.04 -7.61
N ARG A 309 -41.75 65.68 -8.87
CA ARG A 309 -41.85 66.63 -9.99
C ARG A 309 -43.29 67.12 -10.17
N ARG A 310 -44.27 66.23 -10.11
CA ARG A 310 -45.69 66.58 -10.22
C ARG A 310 -46.09 67.53 -9.09
N ASP A 311 -45.67 67.23 -7.86
CA ASP A 311 -45.97 68.07 -6.71
C ASP A 311 -45.19 69.39 -6.75
N SER A 312 -43.93 69.38 -7.19
CA SER A 312 -43.17 70.62 -7.45
C SER A 312 -43.86 71.49 -8.49
N LEU A 313 -44.41 70.92 -9.57
CA LEU A 313 -45.18 71.67 -10.56
C LEU A 313 -46.49 72.23 -9.98
N LYS A 314 -47.20 71.45 -9.16
CA LYS A 314 -48.39 71.94 -8.44
C LYS A 314 -48.05 73.09 -7.51
N VAL A 315 -46.98 72.96 -6.72
CA VAL A 315 -46.52 74.01 -5.79
C VAL A 315 -46.07 75.26 -6.56
N ALA A 316 -45.36 75.12 -7.68
CA ALA A 316 -44.99 76.24 -8.53
C ALA A 316 -46.23 76.95 -9.10
N LYS A 317 -47.24 76.19 -9.54
CA LYS A 317 -48.52 76.75 -10.00
C LYS A 317 -49.23 77.50 -8.87
N LEU A 318 -49.33 76.92 -7.68
CA LEU A 318 -49.93 77.56 -6.51
C LEU A 318 -49.16 78.83 -6.12
N ASN A 319 -47.83 78.82 -6.15
CA ASN A 319 -47.03 80.01 -5.88
C ASN A 319 -47.27 81.13 -6.91
N ASN A 320 -47.41 80.77 -8.19
CA ASN A 320 -47.74 81.75 -9.23
C ASN A 320 -49.15 82.34 -9.00
N GLU A 321 -50.14 81.50 -8.66
CA GLU A 321 -51.49 81.95 -8.31
C GLU A 321 -51.48 82.84 -7.06
N ILE A 322 -50.73 82.48 -6.01
CA ILE A 322 -50.56 83.30 -4.81
C ILE A 322 -49.89 84.64 -5.16
N SER A 323 -48.88 84.65 -6.03
CA SER A 323 -48.24 85.89 -6.49
C SER A 323 -49.24 86.76 -7.25
N ALA A 324 -49.98 86.19 -8.20
CA ALA A 324 -50.99 86.93 -8.96
C ALA A 324 -52.11 87.48 -8.06
N LEU A 325 -52.54 86.72 -7.05
CA LEU A 325 -53.51 87.17 -6.06
C LEU A 325 -52.93 88.25 -5.15
N ARG A 326 -51.66 88.16 -4.76
CA ARG A 326 -50.97 89.23 -4.02
C ARG A 326 -50.87 90.49 -4.85
N ASP A 327 -50.51 90.39 -6.12
CA ASP A 327 -50.42 91.52 -7.04
C ASP A 327 -51.80 92.15 -7.25
N MET A 328 -52.86 91.33 -7.38
CA MET A 328 -54.23 91.84 -7.40
C MET A 328 -54.58 92.54 -6.08
N LEU A 329 -54.23 91.96 -4.94
CA LEU A 329 -54.53 92.53 -3.63
C LEU A 329 -53.79 93.85 -3.41
N THR A 330 -52.52 93.96 -3.81
CA THR A 330 -51.75 95.21 -3.72
C THR A 330 -52.35 96.25 -4.65
N ILE A 331 -52.74 95.89 -5.88
CA ILE A 331 -53.45 96.81 -6.79
C ILE A 331 -54.75 97.27 -6.14
N THR A 332 -55.58 96.38 -5.57
CA THR A 332 -56.81 96.79 -4.89
C THR A 332 -56.55 97.65 -3.66
N HIS A 333 -55.48 97.39 -2.90
CA HIS A 333 -55.14 98.19 -1.72
C HIS A 333 -54.60 99.57 -2.10
N VAL A 334 -53.84 99.66 -3.20
CA VAL A 334 -53.40 100.94 -3.77
C VAL A 334 -54.61 101.71 -4.31
N ASP A 335 -55.49 101.09 -5.08
CA ASP A 335 -56.72 101.72 -5.57
C ASP A 335 -57.61 102.20 -4.42
N ASP A 336 -57.76 101.40 -3.35
CA ASP A 336 -58.53 101.76 -2.17
C ASP A 336 -57.84 102.88 -1.37
N ALA A 337 -56.50 102.87 -1.26
CA ALA A 337 -55.75 103.94 -0.63
C ALA A 337 -55.81 105.24 -1.45
N GLU A 338 -55.76 105.18 -2.77
CA GLU A 338 -55.95 106.32 -3.67
C GLU A 338 -57.36 106.87 -3.50
N LYS A 339 -58.40 106.04 -3.60
CA LYS A 339 -59.79 106.46 -3.33
C LYS A 339 -59.97 107.01 -1.91
N GLN A 340 -59.35 106.40 -0.90
CA GLN A 340 -59.37 106.93 0.46
C GLN A 340 -58.69 108.29 0.55
N SER A 341 -57.56 108.49 -0.13
CA SER A 341 -56.88 109.79 -0.16
C SER A 341 -57.67 110.86 -0.94
N GLU A 342 -58.37 110.48 -2.00
CA GLU A 342 -59.32 111.35 -2.70
C GLU A 342 -60.51 111.71 -1.80
N LEU A 343 -61.09 110.72 -1.13
CA LEU A 343 -62.15 110.94 -0.14
C LEU A 343 -61.66 111.79 1.03
N ASP A 344 -60.47 111.53 1.55
CA ASP A 344 -59.90 112.27 2.67
C ASP A 344 -59.51 113.68 2.25
N SER A 345 -58.97 113.91 1.06
CA SER A 345 -58.75 115.28 0.56
C SER A 345 -60.07 116.03 0.32
N SER A 346 -61.12 115.35 -0.15
CA SER A 346 -62.46 115.94 -0.23
C SER A 346 -63.03 116.25 1.16
N ARG A 347 -62.82 115.35 2.14
CA ARG A 347 -63.17 115.55 3.54
C ARG A 347 -62.34 116.65 4.17
N PHE A 348 -61.06 116.80 3.85
CA PHE A 348 -60.21 117.88 4.32
C PHE A 348 -60.63 119.22 3.72
N ALA A 349 -61.06 119.26 2.46
CA ALA A 349 -61.64 120.46 1.86
C ALA A 349 -62.97 120.85 2.54
N MET A 350 -63.81 119.87 2.86
CA MET A 350 -65.04 120.10 3.64
C MET A 350 -64.72 120.50 5.08
N LEU A 351 -63.77 119.83 5.74
CA LEU A 351 -63.32 120.12 7.09
C LEU A 351 -62.63 121.47 7.18
N ASP A 352 -61.91 121.94 6.17
CA ASP A 352 -61.36 123.30 6.15
C ASP A 352 -62.48 124.33 6.04
N ASN A 353 -63.51 124.06 5.22
CA ASN A 353 -64.70 124.89 5.19
C ASN A 353 -65.43 124.89 6.54
N GLU A 354 -65.56 123.72 7.17
CA GLU A 354 -66.10 123.59 8.51
C GLU A 354 -65.18 124.18 9.58
N LEU A 355 -63.86 124.18 9.42
CA LEU A 355 -62.91 124.81 10.34
C LEU A 355 -63.01 126.32 10.20
N GLN A 356 -63.21 126.83 8.99
CA GLN A 356 -63.51 128.23 8.76
C GLN A 356 -64.87 128.60 9.36
N SER A 357 -65.89 127.74 9.23
CA SER A 357 -67.21 127.95 9.83
C SER A 357 -67.18 127.82 11.36
N LEU A 358 -66.42 126.87 11.90
CA LEU A 358 -66.15 126.68 13.33
C LEU A 358 -65.24 127.75 13.87
N ARG A 359 -64.32 128.32 13.10
CA ARG A 359 -63.57 129.51 13.49
C ARG A 359 -64.50 130.72 13.58
N ARG A 360 -65.48 130.84 12.68
CA ARG A 360 -66.57 131.83 12.80
C ARG A 360 -67.47 131.52 14.01
N MET A 361 -67.79 130.25 14.25
CA MET A 361 -68.61 129.81 15.37
C MET A 361 -67.86 129.91 16.70
N LEU A 362 -66.55 129.69 16.76
CA LEU A 362 -65.70 129.82 17.94
C LEU A 362 -65.42 131.29 18.22
N LEU A 363 -65.28 132.14 17.20
CA LEU A 363 -65.42 133.58 17.40
C LEU A 363 -66.80 133.92 18.00
N GLN A 364 -67.85 133.20 17.62
CA GLN A 364 -69.21 133.35 18.16
C GLN A 364 -69.48 132.60 19.49
N ALA A 365 -68.62 131.66 19.90
CA ALA A 365 -68.80 130.79 21.07
C ALA A 365 -67.71 131.02 22.15
N MET A 366 -66.58 131.66 21.82
CA MET A 366 -65.82 132.45 22.80
C MET A 366 -66.66 133.60 23.35
N LEU A 367 -67.68 134.02 22.59
CA LEU A 367 -68.76 134.84 23.10
C LEU A 367 -69.74 134.08 24.01
N GLN A 368 -69.64 132.74 24.17
CA GLN A 368 -70.77 131.96 24.69
C GLN A 368 -70.56 130.69 25.53
N ASP A 369 -69.40 130.03 25.72
CA ASP A 369 -69.47 128.71 26.39
C ASP A 369 -68.36 128.19 27.32
N SER A 370 -68.81 127.63 28.45
CA SER A 370 -68.14 126.68 29.35
C SER A 370 -69.24 125.92 30.10
N ILE A 371 -69.27 124.56 30.04
CA ILE A 371 -69.89 123.58 30.99
C ILE A 371 -70.43 122.31 30.27
N VAL A 372 -70.90 122.37 29.02
CA VAL A 372 -71.59 121.22 28.38
C VAL A 372 -70.66 120.03 28.03
N VAL A 373 -69.39 120.29 27.75
CA VAL A 373 -68.42 119.27 27.30
C VAL A 373 -68.07 118.26 28.41
N GLN A 374 -68.20 118.62 29.68
CA GLN A 374 -67.77 117.75 30.79
C GLN A 374 -68.69 116.54 31.01
N LYS A 375 -69.99 116.65 30.68
CA LYS A 375 -70.96 115.58 30.99
C LYS A 375 -70.90 114.41 30.01
N SER A 376 -70.60 114.65 28.74
CA SER A 376 -70.58 113.60 27.71
C SER A 376 -69.37 112.66 27.80
N ALA A 377 -68.30 113.07 28.48
CA ALA A 377 -67.13 112.23 28.70
C ALA A 377 -67.39 111.13 29.75
N GLN A 378 -68.23 111.41 30.73
CA GLN A 378 -68.54 110.46 31.81
C GLN A 378 -69.40 109.29 31.31
N GLU A 379 -70.39 109.56 30.45
CA GLU A 379 -71.29 108.54 29.91
C GLU A 379 -70.56 107.49 29.02
N LYS A 380 -69.46 107.87 28.37
CA LYS A 380 -68.69 106.97 27.49
C LYS A 380 -67.91 105.90 28.25
N ILE A 381 -67.36 106.25 29.42
CA ILE A 381 -66.55 105.34 30.23
C ILE A 381 -67.41 104.22 30.82
N GLU A 382 -68.64 104.54 31.24
CA GLU A 382 -69.56 103.56 31.82
C GLU A 382 -70.00 102.50 30.79
N SER A 383 -70.18 102.90 29.53
CA SER A 383 -70.57 101.98 28.44
C SER A 383 -69.47 100.96 28.10
N GLU A 384 -68.20 101.34 28.26
CA GLU A 384 -67.06 100.51 27.85
C GLU A 384 -66.78 99.40 28.87
N LEU A 385 -66.96 99.68 30.16
CA LEU A 385 -66.81 98.69 31.23
C LEU A 385 -67.85 97.56 31.13
N ALA A 386 -69.09 97.87 30.75
CA ALA A 386 -70.14 96.87 30.58
C ALA A 386 -69.84 95.87 29.44
N SER A 387 -69.17 96.32 28.37
CA SER A 387 -68.81 95.46 27.23
C SER A 387 -67.74 94.40 27.59
N ARG A 388 -66.81 94.74 28.50
CA ARG A 388 -65.69 93.87 28.91
C ARG A 388 -66.12 92.70 29.81
N GLU A 389 -67.22 92.87 30.54
CA GLU A 389 -67.75 91.83 31.42
C GLU A 389 -68.44 90.71 30.62
N GLN A 390 -69.14 91.06 29.52
CA GLN A 390 -69.73 90.07 28.61
C GLN A 390 -68.68 89.22 27.87
N GLU A 391 -67.53 89.79 27.53
CA GLU A 391 -66.45 89.06 26.83
C GLU A 391 -65.70 88.05 27.72
N LYS A 392 -65.77 88.19 29.06
CA LYS A 392 -65.20 87.20 29.98
C LYS A 392 -66.10 85.97 30.10
N ALA A 393 -67.40 86.19 30.22
CA ALA A 393 -68.37 85.11 30.34
C ALA A 393 -68.33 84.13 29.15
N THR A 394 -68.09 84.62 27.94
CA THR A 394 -67.99 83.78 26.73
C THR A 394 -66.70 82.96 26.64
N ARG A 395 -65.63 83.37 27.33
CA ARG A 395 -64.38 82.59 27.38
C ARG A 395 -64.44 81.47 28.41
N ASP A 396 -65.10 81.70 29.52
CA ASP A 396 -65.25 80.69 30.56
C ASP A 396 -66.11 79.50 30.08
N SER A 397 -67.14 79.74 29.25
CA SER A 397 -67.93 78.66 28.63
C SER A 397 -67.13 77.81 27.64
N LEU A 398 -66.17 78.40 26.91
CA LEU A 398 -65.32 77.67 25.95
C LEU A 398 -64.25 76.80 26.64
N ILE A 399 -63.90 77.13 27.88
CA ILE A 399 -62.93 76.35 28.67
C ILE A 399 -63.61 75.09 29.22
N GLU A 400 -64.85 75.22 29.68
CA GLU A 400 -65.64 74.09 30.22
C GLU A 400 -65.92 73.02 29.14
N GLU A 401 -66.26 73.44 27.92
CA GLU A 401 -66.47 72.54 26.77
C GLU A 401 -65.21 71.70 26.45
N LYS A 402 -64.02 72.31 26.52
CA LYS A 402 -62.77 71.61 26.22
C LYS A 402 -62.33 70.64 27.31
N ILE A 403 -62.74 70.86 28.56
CA ILE A 403 -62.46 69.94 29.67
C ILE A 403 -63.32 68.67 29.52
N ALA A 404 -64.60 68.82 29.18
CA ALA A 404 -65.49 67.68 28.95
C ALA A 404 -65.04 66.78 27.79
N ALA A 405 -64.50 67.37 26.71
CA ALA A 405 -63.99 66.60 25.57
C ALA A 405 -62.72 65.79 25.89
N LEU A 406 -61.90 66.24 26.85
CA LEU A 406 -60.67 65.53 27.24
C LEU A 406 -60.95 64.35 28.18
N GLU A 407 -62.02 64.43 28.97
CA GLU A 407 -62.44 63.35 29.88
C GLU A 407 -63.01 62.15 29.11
N GLY A 408 -63.75 62.40 28.02
CA GLY A 408 -64.29 61.35 27.14
C GLY A 408 -63.22 60.52 26.40
N VAL A 409 -62.05 61.11 26.11
CA VAL A 409 -60.93 60.40 25.46
C VAL A 409 -60.18 59.49 26.44
N GLN A 410 -60.16 59.82 27.74
CA GLN A 410 -59.55 58.96 28.75
C GLN A 410 -60.38 57.71 29.01
N THR A 411 -61.72 57.83 29.02
CA THR A 411 -62.61 56.67 29.20
C THR A 411 -62.54 55.69 28.02
N GLU A 412 -62.39 56.19 26.79
CA GLU A 412 -62.28 55.35 25.58
C GLU A 412 -60.95 54.55 25.53
N LEU A 413 -59.92 55.04 26.22
CA LEU A 413 -58.61 54.38 26.27
C LEU A 413 -58.55 53.25 27.30
N ASP A 414 -59.29 53.37 28.41
CA ASP A 414 -59.40 52.32 29.42
C ASP A 414 -60.26 51.14 28.93
N ASP A 415 -61.35 51.41 28.19
CA ASP A 415 -62.21 50.36 27.60
C ASP A 415 -61.45 49.47 26.58
N LEU A 416 -60.56 50.06 25.77
CA LEU A 416 -59.71 49.32 24.81
C LEU A 416 -58.66 48.42 25.49
N GLN A 417 -58.26 48.75 26.71
CA GLN A 417 -57.28 47.97 27.47
C GLN A 417 -57.93 46.76 28.17
N GLU A 418 -59.18 46.90 28.61
CA GLU A 418 -59.98 45.77 29.13
C GLU A 418 -60.40 44.79 28.01
N GLU A 419 -60.65 45.29 26.79
CA GLU A 419 -61.01 44.43 25.66
C GLU A 419 -59.82 43.57 25.18
N ARG A 420 -58.60 44.15 25.13
CA ARG A 420 -57.36 43.41 24.80
C ARG A 420 -57.01 42.33 25.82
N SER A 421 -57.31 42.54 27.10
CA SER A 421 -57.00 41.59 28.17
C SER A 421 -58.01 40.43 28.26
N ARG A 422 -59.18 40.53 27.63
CA ARG A 422 -60.15 39.43 27.49
C ARG A 422 -59.85 38.43 26.36
N GLU A 423 -59.09 38.84 25.34
CA GLU A 423 -58.84 38.02 24.14
C GLU A 423 -57.61 37.10 24.24
N MET A 424 -56.72 37.34 25.21
CA MET A 424 -55.47 36.59 25.36
C MET A 424 -55.64 35.36 26.26
N GLY A 425 -55.91 34.21 25.66
CA GLY A 425 -56.13 32.94 26.38
C GLY A 425 -54.94 32.52 27.26
N SER A 426 -55.24 31.90 28.40
CA SER A 426 -54.27 31.50 29.44
C SER A 426 -53.07 30.66 28.95
N SER A 427 -53.22 29.95 27.83
CA SER A 427 -52.15 29.16 27.20
C SER A 427 -51.06 30.02 26.53
N GLN A 428 -51.40 31.20 26.00
CA GLN A 428 -50.42 32.13 25.42
C GLN A 428 -49.59 32.84 26.50
N MET A 429 -50.19 33.15 27.65
CA MET A 429 -49.46 33.71 28.80
C MET A 429 -48.45 32.71 29.38
N MET A 430 -48.77 31.40 29.35
CA MET A 430 -47.83 30.36 29.77
C MET A 430 -46.66 30.19 28.80
N LEU A 431 -46.91 30.27 27.48
CA LEU A 431 -45.87 30.20 26.44
C LEU A 431 -44.88 31.37 26.52
N ILE A 432 -45.37 32.58 26.79
CA ILE A 432 -44.53 33.76 26.98
C ILE A 432 -43.68 33.62 28.26
N GLY A 433 -44.26 33.07 29.33
CA GLY A 433 -43.54 32.75 30.57
C GLY A 433 -42.41 31.71 30.36
N PHE A 434 -42.69 30.62 29.65
CA PHE A 434 -41.68 29.60 29.34
C PHE A 434 -40.59 30.11 28.40
N GLY A 435 -40.92 30.98 27.44
CA GLY A 435 -39.96 31.64 26.56
C GLY A 435 -38.95 32.49 27.34
N ALA A 436 -39.41 33.23 28.35
CA ALA A 436 -38.54 34.04 29.21
C ALA A 436 -37.60 33.19 30.08
N VAL A 437 -38.08 32.04 30.59
CA VAL A 437 -37.27 31.12 31.41
C VAL A 437 -36.23 30.38 30.56
N SER A 438 -36.58 29.99 29.33
CA SER A 438 -35.66 29.38 28.36
C SER A 438 -34.50 30.32 28.01
N LEU A 439 -34.78 31.60 27.80
CA LEU A 439 -33.76 32.61 27.48
C LEU A 439 -32.82 32.86 28.66
N LEU A 440 -33.34 32.84 29.89
CA LEU A 440 -32.51 32.92 31.12
C LEU A 440 -31.60 31.70 31.29
N LEU A 441 -32.08 30.49 30.99
CA LEU A 441 -31.25 29.28 31.02
C LEU A 441 -30.15 29.29 29.96
N LEU A 442 -30.42 29.80 28.76
CA LEU A 442 -29.41 29.96 27.70
C LEU A 442 -28.29 30.93 28.13
N ILE A 443 -28.65 32.03 28.77
CA ILE A 443 -27.67 33.00 29.31
C ILE A 443 -26.84 32.36 30.45
N ALA A 444 -27.47 31.56 31.31
CA ALA A 444 -26.75 30.82 32.36
C ALA A 444 -25.80 29.75 31.79
N LEU A 445 -26.20 29.05 30.72
CA LEU A 445 -25.36 28.05 30.04
C LEU A 445 -24.12 28.69 29.40
N ILE A 446 -24.28 29.83 28.73
CA ILE A 446 -23.17 30.61 28.16
C ILE A 446 -22.21 31.07 29.26
N PHE A 447 -22.74 31.44 30.43
CA PHE A 447 -21.92 31.84 31.58
C PHE A 447 -21.15 30.66 32.21
N VAL A 448 -21.73 29.45 32.26
CA VAL A 448 -21.06 28.24 32.76
C VAL A 448 -19.97 27.76 31.79
N MET A 449 -20.25 27.73 30.48
CA MET A 449 -19.24 27.41 29.46
C MET A 449 -18.13 28.46 29.34
N GLY A 450 -18.43 29.73 29.67
CA GLY A 450 -17.42 30.79 29.78
C GLY A 450 -16.47 30.65 30.97
N ARG A 451 -16.89 29.94 32.05
CA ARG A 451 -16.07 29.71 33.25
C ARG A 451 -15.23 28.43 33.20
N THR A 452 -15.53 27.47 32.33
CA THR A 452 -14.79 26.20 32.22
C THR A 452 -13.70 26.27 31.14
N LYS A 453 -12.71 27.16 31.31
CA LYS A 453 -11.40 27.00 30.65
C LYS A 453 -10.44 26.29 31.60
N GLN A 454 -10.59 24.98 31.72
CA GLN A 454 -9.54 24.08 32.20
C GLN A 454 -9.27 23.05 31.09
N GLN A 455 -8.00 22.90 30.75
CA GLN A 455 -7.47 22.07 29.67
C GLN A 455 -7.83 20.58 29.82
N ALA A 456 -8.24 19.96 28.73
CA ALA A 456 -8.13 18.51 28.53
C ALA A 456 -6.86 18.21 27.71
N PRO A 457 -6.08 17.16 28.05
CA PRO A 457 -4.86 16.80 27.34
C PRO A 457 -5.18 16.18 25.96
N MET A 458 -4.45 16.60 24.93
CA MET A 458 -4.55 16.02 23.60
C MET A 458 -3.88 14.62 23.53
N PRO A 459 -4.46 13.65 22.80
CA PRO A 459 -3.87 12.33 22.59
C PRO A 459 -2.67 12.36 21.61
N PRO A 460 -1.69 11.43 21.77
CA PRO A 460 -0.42 11.49 21.07
C PRO A 460 -0.44 10.71 19.75
N TRP A 461 -0.60 11.40 18.62
CA TRP A 461 0.09 11.10 17.37
C TRP A 461 -0.35 12.11 16.32
N MET A 462 0.50 13.10 16.06
CA MET A 462 0.62 13.91 14.83
C MET A 462 1.41 15.16 15.21
N TYR A 463 2.74 15.12 15.16
CA TYR A 463 3.55 16.28 14.80
C TYR A 463 4.93 15.81 14.29
N PRO A 464 5.44 16.43 13.20
CA PRO A 464 6.74 16.12 12.59
C PRO A 464 7.93 16.42 13.53
N PRO A 465 9.11 15.79 13.30
CA PRO A 465 10.24 15.89 14.21
C PRO A 465 10.85 17.31 14.24
N PRO A 466 11.17 17.86 15.42
CA PRO A 466 11.78 19.18 15.53
C PRO A 466 13.30 19.14 15.27
N ARG A 467 13.80 20.17 14.57
CA ARG A 467 15.23 20.39 14.32
C ARG A 467 16.02 20.59 15.64
N PRO A 468 17.25 20.06 15.77
CA PRO A 468 18.03 20.19 17.00
C PRO A 468 18.59 21.61 17.16
N LYS A 469 18.29 22.26 18.29
CA LYS A 469 19.01 23.46 18.76
C LYS A 469 19.94 23.10 19.93
N LYS A 470 21.10 23.75 19.89
CA LYS A 470 22.33 23.46 20.63
C LYS A 470 22.18 23.58 22.16
N LYS A 471 22.90 22.69 22.86
CA LYS A 471 23.07 22.64 24.32
C LYS A 471 23.61 23.95 24.89
N LYS A 472 23.05 24.43 26.01
CA LYS A 472 23.76 25.21 27.03
C LYS A 472 23.44 24.71 28.44
N LYS A 473 24.45 24.81 29.30
CA LYS A 473 24.71 24.06 30.53
C LYS A 473 24.03 24.64 31.79
N LYS A 474 23.82 23.74 32.77
CA LYS A 474 23.91 23.89 34.24
C LYS A 474 22.94 24.85 34.97
N LYS A 475 22.24 24.32 35.98
CA LYS A 475 22.60 24.47 37.41
C LYS A 475 21.87 23.44 38.29
N VAL A 476 22.51 23.13 39.42
CA VAL A 476 22.24 22.07 40.40
C VAL A 476 21.70 22.71 41.69
N LYS A 477 20.81 22.00 42.41
CA LYS A 477 20.73 21.76 43.89
C LYS A 477 19.27 21.63 44.36
N LYS A 478 18.88 20.46 44.91
CA LYS A 478 18.72 20.08 46.35
C LYS A 478 17.30 20.41 46.85
N ASP A 479 16.61 19.65 47.71
CA ASP A 479 16.86 18.44 48.52
C ASP A 479 15.48 17.90 48.99
N ALA A 480 15.49 16.67 49.53
CA ALA A 480 14.60 16.11 50.57
C ALA A 480 13.19 15.60 50.17
N ASP A 481 12.63 14.53 50.73
CA ASP A 481 13.06 13.38 51.56
C ASP A 481 11.78 12.54 51.81
N LYS A 482 11.94 11.29 52.30
CA LYS A 482 10.99 10.37 52.96
C LYS A 482 10.49 9.14 52.19
N ASP A 483 11.28 8.08 52.38
CA ASP A 483 10.97 6.83 53.10
C ASP A 483 9.81 5.89 52.68
N ALA A 484 10.27 4.73 52.20
CA ALA A 484 9.89 3.29 52.31
C ALA A 484 9.04 2.84 53.54
N PRO A 485 8.62 1.54 53.72
CA PRO A 485 9.03 0.26 53.08
C PRO A 485 7.86 -0.69 52.64
N LYS A 486 7.98 -1.63 51.69
CA LYS A 486 8.76 -2.90 51.54
C LYS A 486 8.16 -4.11 52.31
N LYS A 487 7.91 -5.22 51.58
CA LYS A 487 7.98 -6.68 51.92
C LYS A 487 6.92 -7.47 51.11
N GLU A 488 7.06 -8.72 50.68
CA GLU A 488 8.15 -9.70 50.51
C GLU A 488 7.55 -10.86 49.64
N GLU A 489 8.44 -11.56 48.94
CA GLU A 489 8.33 -12.78 48.11
C GLU A 489 7.64 -14.02 48.78
N PRO A 490 7.32 -15.16 48.09
CA PRO A 490 8.27 -15.95 47.29
C PRO A 490 7.76 -16.79 46.08
N SER A 491 8.78 -17.29 45.35
CA SER A 491 8.83 -18.29 44.27
C SER A 491 8.40 -19.71 44.71
N PRO A 492 8.15 -20.69 43.81
CA PRO A 492 9.25 -21.48 43.22
C PRO A 492 9.13 -21.84 41.72
N GLU A 493 10.31 -21.98 41.12
CA GLU A 493 10.79 -22.62 39.88
C GLU A 493 10.36 -24.11 39.65
N PRO A 494 10.63 -24.82 38.51
CA PRO A 494 11.97 -24.90 37.84
C PRO A 494 12.10 -25.25 36.32
N VAL A 495 13.39 -25.29 35.87
CA VAL A 495 14.04 -25.98 34.71
C VAL A 495 13.95 -25.25 33.33
N VAL A 496 14.97 -24.69 32.65
CA VAL A 496 16.43 -24.86 32.37
C VAL A 496 16.79 -25.81 31.20
N VAL A 497 17.76 -25.34 30.37
CA VAL A 497 18.63 -26.01 29.36
C VAL A 497 18.16 -25.88 27.89
N ALA A 498 18.96 -25.62 26.84
CA ALA A 498 20.22 -24.93 26.53
C ALA A 498 20.44 -25.05 24.98
N GLN A 499 21.29 -24.18 24.41
CA GLN A 499 21.92 -24.08 23.06
C GLN A 499 22.28 -25.43 22.34
N PRO A 500 22.52 -25.52 20.99
CA PRO A 500 23.52 -24.72 20.22
C PRO A 500 23.31 -24.46 18.69
N GLU A 501 24.12 -23.53 18.15
CA GLU A 501 24.46 -23.30 16.72
C GLU A 501 25.17 -24.53 16.07
N PRO A 502 25.25 -24.73 14.72
CA PRO A 502 25.80 -23.76 13.75
C PRO A 502 25.19 -23.73 12.32
N ALA A 503 25.38 -22.63 11.58
CA ALA A 503 25.11 -22.52 10.15
C ALA A 503 26.34 -21.94 9.39
N PRO A 504 26.68 -22.46 8.19
CA PRO A 504 27.73 -21.91 7.33
C PRO A 504 27.19 -20.92 6.27
N VAL A 505 27.95 -19.84 6.09
CA VAL A 505 28.33 -19.05 4.87
C VAL A 505 27.26 -18.71 3.78
N PRO A 506 27.17 -17.43 3.35
CA PRO A 506 26.08 -16.91 2.52
C PRO A 506 26.31 -17.07 1.01
N ALA A 507 25.20 -17.17 0.26
CA ALA A 507 25.10 -16.95 -1.19
C ALA A 507 23.95 -15.95 -1.46
N PRO A 508 24.02 -15.16 -2.54
CA PRO A 508 23.50 -13.79 -2.60
C PRO A 508 21.99 -13.70 -2.83
N GLU A 509 21.45 -12.58 -2.32
CA GLU A 509 20.08 -12.09 -2.50
C GLU A 509 19.71 -11.98 -3.98
N VAL A 510 18.61 -12.64 -4.37
CA VAL A 510 17.86 -12.31 -5.57
C VAL A 510 16.75 -11.36 -5.13
N GLU A 511 16.83 -10.13 -5.63
CA GLU A 511 15.79 -9.10 -5.51
C GLU A 511 14.42 -9.66 -5.89
N SER A 512 13.49 -9.60 -4.95
CA SER A 512 12.06 -9.72 -5.20
C SER A 512 11.59 -8.56 -6.07
N GLN A 513 11.28 -8.86 -7.33
CA GLN A 513 10.53 -7.97 -8.22
C GLN A 513 9.08 -7.80 -7.71
N PRO A 514 8.47 -6.61 -7.88
CA PRO A 514 7.08 -6.38 -7.52
C PRO A 514 6.14 -7.13 -8.47
N ALA A 515 4.99 -7.55 -7.96
CA ALA A 515 3.93 -8.25 -8.70
C ALA A 515 3.56 -7.52 -10.00
N PRO A 516 3.34 -8.23 -11.12
CA PRO A 516 2.83 -7.60 -12.32
C PRO A 516 1.37 -7.22 -12.08
N SER A 517 1.06 -5.94 -12.29
CA SER A 517 -0.30 -5.51 -12.57
C SER A 517 -0.74 -6.22 -13.85
N GLU A 518 -1.59 -7.23 -13.73
CA GLU A 518 -2.24 -7.86 -14.87
C GLU A 518 -3.10 -6.81 -15.57
N ASP A 519 -2.59 -6.30 -16.68
CA ASP A 519 -3.28 -5.29 -17.47
C ASP A 519 -4.63 -5.86 -17.95
N LEU A 520 -5.72 -5.12 -17.73
CA LEU A 520 -7.08 -5.47 -18.15
C LEU A 520 -7.21 -5.83 -19.65
N ASN A 521 -6.21 -5.46 -20.45
CA ASN A 521 -6.13 -5.78 -21.86
C ASN A 521 -5.66 -7.23 -22.12
N VAL A 522 -4.80 -7.78 -21.23
CA VAL A 522 -4.33 -9.18 -21.30
C VAL A 522 -5.48 -10.13 -20.97
N LEU A 523 -6.27 -9.83 -19.93
CA LEU A 523 -7.47 -10.59 -19.57
C LEU A 523 -8.54 -10.56 -20.69
N LYS A 524 -8.68 -9.43 -21.39
CA LYS A 524 -9.57 -9.34 -22.56
C LYS A 524 -9.05 -10.16 -23.74
N SER A 525 -7.74 -10.14 -24.01
CA SER A 525 -7.15 -10.96 -25.07
C SER A 525 -7.21 -12.46 -24.75
N GLU A 526 -7.06 -12.85 -23.49
CA GLU A 526 -7.25 -14.23 -23.06
C GLU A 526 -8.71 -14.68 -23.21
N ILE A 527 -9.67 -13.81 -22.91
CA ILE A 527 -11.10 -14.07 -23.14
C ILE A 527 -11.44 -14.17 -24.63
N ASP A 528 -10.85 -13.34 -25.48
CA ASP A 528 -11.04 -13.40 -26.92
C ASP A 528 -10.36 -14.63 -27.54
N ASP A 529 -9.22 -15.07 -27.02
CA ASP A 529 -8.56 -16.31 -27.44
C ASP A 529 -9.32 -17.55 -26.95
N ILE A 530 -9.95 -17.50 -25.77
CA ILE A 530 -10.89 -18.54 -25.31
C ILE A 530 -12.10 -18.59 -26.25
N ARG A 531 -12.70 -17.44 -26.61
CA ARG A 531 -13.82 -17.40 -27.58
C ARG A 531 -13.41 -17.91 -28.95
N LYS A 532 -12.23 -17.56 -29.45
CA LYS A 532 -11.70 -18.09 -30.72
C LYS A 532 -11.39 -19.58 -30.65
N SER A 533 -10.92 -20.09 -29.51
CA SER A 533 -10.68 -21.53 -29.29
C SER A 533 -12.00 -22.32 -29.27
N VAL A 534 -13.06 -21.76 -28.68
CA VAL A 534 -14.40 -22.36 -28.71
C VAL A 534 -15.00 -22.32 -30.11
N VAL A 535 -14.80 -21.23 -30.84
CA VAL A 535 -15.23 -21.11 -32.25
C VAL A 535 -14.43 -22.06 -33.15
N SER A 536 -13.12 -22.25 -32.94
CA SER A 536 -12.32 -23.20 -33.70
C SER A 536 -12.63 -24.66 -33.36
N MET A 537 -12.95 -24.96 -32.10
CA MET A 537 -13.49 -26.27 -31.69
C MET A 537 -14.88 -26.52 -32.27
N SER A 538 -15.72 -25.48 -32.42
CA SER A 538 -17.05 -25.59 -33.02
C SER A 538 -17.03 -25.93 -34.51
N VAL A 539 -15.96 -25.54 -35.22
CA VAL A 539 -15.74 -25.90 -36.63
C VAL A 539 -15.19 -27.33 -36.77
N GLY A 540 -14.51 -27.85 -35.74
CA GLY A 540 -13.98 -29.22 -35.72
C GLY A 540 -14.95 -30.30 -35.21
N GLN A 541 -15.90 -29.95 -34.32
CA GLN A 541 -16.89 -30.88 -33.74
C GLN A 541 -18.25 -30.19 -33.49
N PRO A 542 -19.09 -30.00 -34.52
CA PRO A 542 -20.38 -29.29 -34.40
C PRO A 542 -21.41 -30.03 -33.53
N GLY A 543 -21.28 -31.35 -33.36
CA GLY A 543 -22.21 -32.16 -32.56
C GLY A 543 -22.05 -32.00 -31.05
N ARG A 544 -20.82 -31.74 -30.55
CA ARG A 544 -20.60 -31.55 -29.10
C ARG A 544 -20.88 -30.11 -28.67
N THR A 545 -20.54 -29.14 -29.50
CA THR A 545 -20.80 -27.72 -29.22
C THR A 545 -22.28 -27.38 -29.26
N SER A 546 -23.05 -27.97 -30.19
CA SER A 546 -24.52 -27.79 -30.18
C SER A 546 -25.17 -28.41 -28.95
N THR A 547 -24.63 -29.53 -28.44
CA THR A 547 -25.12 -30.16 -27.20
C THR A 547 -24.81 -29.28 -25.98
N ILE A 548 -23.61 -28.72 -25.88
CA ILE A 548 -23.21 -27.84 -24.76
C ILE A 548 -23.97 -26.51 -24.79
N VAL A 549 -24.15 -25.91 -25.98
CA VAL A 549 -24.94 -24.67 -26.13
C VAL A 549 -26.42 -24.92 -25.87
N LYS A 550 -26.94 -26.08 -26.26
CA LYS A 550 -28.32 -26.49 -25.96
C LYS A 550 -28.53 -26.78 -24.48
N GLU A 551 -27.58 -27.43 -23.82
CA GLU A 551 -27.56 -27.67 -22.37
C GLU A 551 -27.43 -26.36 -21.57
N TRP A 552 -26.75 -25.34 -22.13
CA TRP A 552 -26.72 -23.98 -21.58
C TRP A 552 -28.01 -23.20 -21.82
N LEU A 553 -28.69 -23.40 -22.96
CA LEU A 553 -29.95 -22.74 -23.28
C LEU A 553 -31.17 -23.40 -22.61
N GLU A 554 -31.09 -24.68 -22.24
CA GLU A 554 -32.17 -25.48 -21.65
C GLU A 554 -32.16 -25.50 -20.11
N GLN A 555 -31.38 -24.66 -19.41
CA GLN A 555 -31.59 -24.50 -17.97
C GLN A 555 -33.01 -23.95 -17.70
N PRO A 556 -33.94 -24.73 -17.13
CA PRO A 556 -35.24 -24.19 -16.76
C PRO A 556 -35.04 -23.27 -15.56
N ALA A 557 -35.58 -22.05 -15.65
CA ALA A 557 -35.60 -21.10 -14.54
C ALA A 557 -36.29 -21.76 -13.31
N PRO A 558 -35.77 -21.57 -12.09
CA PRO A 558 -36.46 -22.03 -10.89
C PRO A 558 -37.81 -21.32 -10.79
N THR A 559 -38.88 -22.11 -10.73
CA THR A 559 -40.26 -21.65 -10.51
C THR A 559 -40.35 -20.86 -9.20
N PRO A 560 -41.07 -19.72 -9.15
CA PRO A 560 -41.33 -19.00 -7.91
C PRO A 560 -42.13 -19.88 -6.94
N PRO A 561 -41.92 -19.77 -5.62
CA PRO A 561 -42.73 -20.50 -4.65
C PRO A 561 -44.16 -19.94 -4.65
N GLU A 562 -45.15 -20.78 -4.97
CA GLU A 562 -46.54 -20.53 -4.62
C GLU A 562 -46.75 -20.81 -3.11
N PRO A 563 -47.61 -20.04 -2.43
CA PRO A 563 -47.86 -20.17 -1.00
C PRO A 563 -48.64 -21.44 -0.68
N GLU A 564 -48.23 -22.12 0.38
CA GLU A 564 -49.03 -23.15 1.05
C GLU A 564 -50.27 -22.49 1.70
N GLU A 565 -51.46 -22.82 1.22
CA GLU A 565 -52.68 -22.77 2.02
C GLU A 565 -53.29 -24.18 2.08
N ASP A 566 -53.57 -24.57 3.31
CA ASP A 566 -54.08 -25.86 3.79
C ASP A 566 -55.24 -26.44 2.97
N ALA A 567 -55.15 -27.74 2.69
CA ALA A 567 -56.29 -28.56 2.31
C ALA A 567 -56.80 -29.32 3.54
N GLY A 568 -58.00 -28.96 4.01
CA GLY A 568 -58.78 -29.74 4.96
C GLY A 568 -60.26 -29.69 4.58
N GLY A 569 -60.72 -30.73 3.88
CA GLY A 569 -62.11 -30.91 3.45
C GLY A 569 -63.09 -31.02 4.64
N GLY A 570 -64.34 -30.70 4.34
CA GLY A 570 -65.41 -30.52 5.31
C GLY A 570 -66.02 -31.80 5.88
N ASP A 571 -66.94 -31.57 6.81
CA ASP A 571 -68.06 -32.45 7.13
C ASP A 571 -69.29 -31.57 7.38
N GLU A 572 -70.41 -32.06 6.87
CA GLU A 572 -71.78 -31.65 7.11
C GLU A 572 -72.18 -31.95 8.58
N ASP A 573 -73.20 -31.24 9.08
CA ASP A 573 -74.27 -31.75 9.97
C ASP A 573 -74.71 -30.75 11.06
N GLU A 574 -75.97 -30.32 10.90
CA GLU A 574 -77.05 -30.25 11.91
C GLU A 574 -76.71 -29.98 13.38
N GLU A 575 -77.03 -28.77 13.88
CA GLU A 575 -78.11 -28.45 14.87
C GLU A 575 -77.99 -27.01 15.40
#